data_AF-A0A7Y3F2I9-F1
#
_entry.id   AF-A0A7Y3F2I9-F1
#
_cell.length_a   1.000
_cell.length_b   1.000
_cell.length_c   1.000
_cell.angle_alpha   90.00
_cell.angle_beta   90.00
_cell.angle_gamma   90.00
#
_symmetry.space_group_name_H-M   'P 1'
#
loop_
_entity.id
_entity.type
_entity.pdbx_description
1 polymer ?
#
loop_
_entity_poly.entity_id
_entity_poly.type
_entity_poly.pdbx_seq_one_letter_code
_entity_poly.pdbx_strand_id
1 'polypeptide(L)'
;HLQAIAGRIGVPLNLKEFDTLGSKIPLLVNLMPSGKFLMEDFFDAGGLPVVIKQMKEHLHNDALTVNGKPIGENNKKAECYNTEVIAEINKPFIEEAGIAVLYGNLCEDGAVIKPSAATPELMSHRGKAVVFENIEDCHANIDRPDLEIDENSVIVLKGAGPVGYPGMPEVGNVDLPEKLLKKGIKDMVRISDGRMSGTAFGTVILHVSPESSIGGVLGLVQTGDYIVLDVPNRKLHLEVEESALAKRRAAWTPPEPVSNRGYTNLYIKTVQQAHLGADLDFLVGKSSSIVKRDAH
;
A
#
# COMPACT_ATOMS: atom_id res chain seq x y z
N HIS A 1 4.73 -5.99 -5.13
CA HIS A 1 5.54 -6.53 -6.25
C HIS A 1 6.96 -6.94 -5.85
N LEU A 2 7.80 -6.03 -5.32
CA LEU A 2 9.20 -6.36 -4.99
C LEU A 2 9.35 -7.56 -4.04
N GLN A 3 8.47 -7.71 -3.06
CA GLN A 3 8.46 -8.88 -2.16
C GLN A 3 8.22 -10.21 -2.90
N ALA A 4 7.24 -10.26 -3.82
CA ALA A 4 7.01 -11.44 -4.64
C ALA A 4 8.26 -11.77 -5.49
N ILE A 5 8.85 -10.77 -6.15
CA ILE A 5 10.09 -10.96 -6.94
C ILE A 5 11.22 -11.49 -6.06
N ALA A 6 11.41 -10.93 -4.85
CA ALA A 6 12.41 -11.40 -3.90
C ALA A 6 12.16 -12.86 -3.50
N GLY A 7 10.91 -13.26 -3.26
CA GLY A 7 10.51 -14.65 -3.02
C GLY A 7 10.83 -15.59 -4.19
N ARG A 8 10.73 -15.11 -5.44
CA ARG A 8 11.14 -15.86 -6.64
C ARG A 8 12.66 -15.95 -6.81
N ILE A 9 13.41 -15.00 -6.27
CA ILE A 9 14.88 -15.02 -6.30
C ILE A 9 15.44 -15.69 -5.03
N GLY A 10 14.60 -16.02 -4.06
CA GLY A 10 15.01 -16.63 -2.79
C GLY A 10 15.80 -15.67 -1.90
N VAL A 11 15.52 -14.37 -2.00
CA VAL A 11 16.12 -13.33 -1.18
C VAL A 11 15.09 -12.91 -0.13
N PRO A 12 15.44 -12.88 1.17
CA PRO A 12 14.54 -12.35 2.18
C PRO A 12 14.36 -10.85 1.94
N LEU A 13 13.10 -10.42 1.80
CA LEU A 13 12.71 -9.02 1.75
C LEU A 13 11.42 -8.86 2.54
N ASN A 14 11.54 -8.46 3.81
CA ASN A 14 10.40 -8.34 4.70
C ASN A 14 9.72 -6.96 4.56
N LEU A 15 8.44 -6.87 4.92
CA LEU A 15 7.70 -5.61 4.80
C LEU A 15 8.34 -4.50 5.67
N LYS A 16 8.84 -4.87 6.86
CA LYS A 16 9.48 -3.95 7.81
C LYS A 16 10.72 -3.25 7.24
N GLU A 17 11.44 -3.88 6.32
CA GLU A 17 12.61 -3.30 5.64
C GLU A 17 12.22 -2.11 4.75
N PHE A 18 11.03 -2.12 4.15
CA PHE A 18 10.52 -0.97 3.40
C PHE A 18 10.38 0.27 4.30
N ASP A 19 9.95 0.08 5.55
CA ASP A 19 9.87 1.18 6.49
C ASP A 19 11.25 1.58 7.02
N THR A 20 12.03 0.59 7.47
CA THR A 20 13.33 0.81 8.10
C THR A 20 14.31 1.53 7.17
N LEU A 21 14.29 1.19 5.88
CA LEU A 21 15.16 1.78 4.87
C LEU A 21 14.46 2.90 4.10
N GLY A 22 13.23 2.66 3.66
CA GLY A 22 12.54 3.50 2.69
C GLY A 22 11.87 4.72 3.30
N SER A 23 11.29 4.64 4.50
CA SER A 23 10.49 5.74 5.05
C SER A 23 11.28 7.03 5.30
N LYS A 24 12.61 6.93 5.41
CA LYS A 24 13.55 8.03 5.61
C LYS A 24 14.15 8.58 4.32
N ILE A 25 13.76 8.03 3.18
CA ILE A 25 14.24 8.49 1.87
C ILE A 25 13.44 9.73 1.43
N PRO A 26 14.13 10.79 0.98
CA PRO A 26 13.46 12.01 0.53
C PRO A 26 12.79 11.86 -0.83
N LEU A 27 11.81 12.74 -1.10
CA LEU A 27 11.24 12.91 -2.43
C LEU A 27 12.13 13.83 -3.25
N LEU A 28 12.86 13.26 -4.21
CA LEU A 28 13.67 14.02 -5.15
C LEU A 28 12.98 14.32 -6.47
N VAL A 29 11.86 13.67 -6.77
CA VAL A 29 11.23 13.72 -8.10
C VAL A 29 9.86 14.38 -8.00
N ASN A 30 9.69 15.53 -8.63
CA ASN A 30 8.51 16.39 -8.55
C ASN A 30 7.42 15.99 -9.55
N LEU A 31 6.97 14.74 -9.50
CA LEU A 31 5.95 14.23 -10.41
C LEU A 31 4.61 14.01 -9.71
N MET A 32 3.51 14.21 -10.46
CA MET A 32 2.19 13.79 -10.00
C MET A 32 2.19 12.29 -9.63
N PRO A 33 1.53 11.89 -8.54
CA PRO A 33 0.56 12.68 -7.74
C PRO A 33 1.17 13.47 -6.56
N SER A 34 2.46 13.31 -6.26
CA SER A 34 3.11 13.99 -5.12
C SER A 34 3.66 15.37 -5.48
N GLY A 35 3.79 15.65 -6.77
CA GLY A 35 4.38 16.86 -7.31
C GLY A 35 3.57 17.46 -8.47
N LYS A 36 4.25 18.24 -9.30
CA LYS A 36 3.64 19.09 -10.34
C LYS A 36 3.79 18.55 -11.76
N PHE A 37 4.92 17.92 -12.07
CA PHE A 37 5.32 17.61 -13.45
C PHE A 37 4.91 16.19 -13.88
N LEU A 38 5.21 15.84 -15.13
CA LEU A 38 4.92 14.53 -15.74
C LEU A 38 6.20 13.81 -16.21
N MET A 39 6.04 12.58 -16.68
CA MET A 39 7.17 11.71 -17.03
C MET A 39 8.07 12.25 -18.15
N GLU A 40 7.54 13.07 -19.07
CA GLU A 40 8.33 13.73 -20.12
C GLU A 40 9.32 14.73 -19.50
N ASP A 41 8.85 15.58 -18.58
CA ASP A 41 9.71 16.50 -17.84
C ASP A 41 10.81 15.75 -17.07
N PHE A 42 10.49 14.59 -16.49
CA PHE A 42 11.46 13.75 -15.77
C PHE A 42 12.53 13.19 -16.70
N PHE A 43 12.14 12.72 -17.89
CA PHE A 43 13.08 12.26 -18.90
C PHE A 43 13.99 13.41 -19.35
N ASP A 44 13.43 14.56 -19.69
CA ASP A 44 14.18 15.75 -20.14
C ASP A 44 15.11 16.29 -19.05
N ALA A 45 14.73 16.18 -17.78
CA ALA A 45 15.57 16.55 -16.64
C ALA A 45 16.77 15.62 -16.42
N GLY A 46 16.84 14.48 -17.12
CA GLY A 46 17.92 13.48 -17.05
C GLY A 46 17.51 12.13 -16.44
N GLY A 47 16.28 12.01 -15.97
CA GLY A 47 15.65 10.75 -15.56
C GLY A 47 16.27 10.05 -14.35
N LEU A 48 16.00 8.75 -14.26
CA LEU A 48 16.42 7.90 -13.14
C LEU A 48 17.94 7.89 -12.86
N PRO A 49 18.84 7.98 -13.86
CA PRO A 49 20.27 8.09 -13.61
C PRO A 49 20.66 9.25 -12.69
N VAL A 50 19.99 10.40 -12.84
CA VAL A 50 20.22 11.56 -11.97
C VAL A 50 19.79 11.26 -10.55
N VAL A 51 18.62 10.64 -10.36
CA VAL A 51 18.12 10.24 -9.04
C VAL A 51 19.07 9.26 -8.37
N ILE A 52 19.53 8.23 -9.10
CA ILE A 52 20.51 7.26 -8.57
C ILE A 52 21.80 7.97 -8.14
N LYS A 53 22.29 8.93 -8.95
CA LYS A 53 23.49 9.71 -8.62
C LYS A 53 23.29 10.55 -7.35
N GLN A 54 22.13 11.18 -7.17
CA GLN A 54 21.80 11.95 -5.96
C GLN A 54 21.69 11.04 -4.73
N MET A 55 21.16 9.82 -4.91
CA MET A 55 20.97 8.84 -3.85
C MET A 55 22.23 8.01 -3.53
N LYS A 56 23.40 8.29 -4.12
CA LYS A 56 24.60 7.44 -4.03
C LYS A 56 25.00 7.05 -2.60
N GLU A 57 24.85 7.93 -1.62
CA GLU A 57 25.23 7.65 -0.22
C GLU A 57 24.24 6.71 0.50
N HIS A 58 23.08 6.46 -0.11
CA HIS A 58 22.04 5.55 0.36
C HIS A 58 21.96 4.27 -0.47
N LEU A 59 22.85 4.06 -1.43
CA LEU A 59 22.81 2.93 -2.36
C LEU A 59 24.04 2.02 -2.21
N HIS A 60 23.83 0.73 -2.42
CA HIS A 60 24.89 -0.23 -2.70
C HIS A 60 25.45 0.02 -4.12
N ASN A 61 26.38 0.97 -4.23
CA ASN A 61 26.91 1.44 -5.52
C ASN A 61 27.61 0.35 -6.35
N ASP A 62 28.11 -0.68 -5.69
CA ASP A 62 28.77 -1.85 -6.27
C ASP A 62 27.78 -2.92 -6.80
N ALA A 63 26.47 -2.75 -6.56
CA ALA A 63 25.45 -3.68 -7.04
C ALA A 63 25.50 -3.83 -8.56
N LEU A 64 25.72 -5.07 -9.01
CA LEU A 64 25.87 -5.41 -10.42
C LEU A 64 24.57 -5.22 -11.19
N THR A 65 24.67 -4.71 -12.41
CA THR A 65 23.54 -4.58 -13.32
C THR A 65 23.72 -5.45 -14.57
N VAL A 66 22.67 -5.55 -15.40
CA VAL A 66 22.63 -6.45 -16.56
C VAL A 66 23.67 -6.13 -17.64
N ASN A 67 24.26 -4.93 -17.65
CA ASN A 67 25.35 -4.58 -18.56
C ASN A 67 26.74 -4.99 -18.04
N GLY A 68 26.80 -5.70 -16.92
CA GLY A 68 28.05 -6.16 -16.30
C GLY A 68 28.78 -5.11 -15.47
N LYS A 69 28.21 -3.90 -15.30
CA LYS A 69 28.81 -2.82 -14.51
C LYS A 69 28.01 -2.52 -13.24
N PRO A 70 28.66 -2.00 -12.18
CA PRO A 70 27.98 -1.52 -11.00
C PRO A 70 27.00 -0.36 -11.27
N ILE A 71 25.90 -0.30 -10.51
CA ILE A 71 24.89 0.74 -10.63
C ILE A 71 25.46 2.15 -10.38
N GLY A 72 26.40 2.31 -9.45
CA GLY A 72 27.06 3.58 -9.20
C GLY A 72 27.94 4.04 -10.38
N GLU A 73 28.64 3.11 -11.05
CA GLU A 73 29.46 3.43 -12.22
C GLU A 73 28.59 3.92 -13.38
N ASN A 74 27.50 3.19 -13.66
CA ASN A 74 26.59 3.51 -14.77
C ASN A 74 26.02 4.93 -14.67
N ASN A 75 25.82 5.44 -13.45
CA ASN A 75 25.13 6.71 -13.21
C ASN A 75 26.05 7.86 -12.77
N LYS A 76 27.37 7.61 -12.63
CA LYS A 76 28.34 8.61 -12.15
C LYS A 76 28.35 9.91 -12.96
N LYS A 77 28.15 9.81 -14.28
CA LYS A 77 28.18 10.94 -15.21
C LYS A 77 26.80 11.54 -15.53
N ALA A 78 25.74 11.08 -14.86
CA ALA A 78 24.40 11.64 -15.08
C ALA A 78 24.38 13.14 -14.75
N GLU A 79 23.72 13.93 -15.58
CA GLU A 79 23.59 15.38 -15.46
C GLU A 79 22.12 15.73 -15.26
N CYS A 80 21.84 16.63 -14.30
CA CYS A 80 20.50 17.13 -14.06
C CYS A 80 20.30 18.40 -14.91
N TYR A 81 19.33 18.37 -15.81
CA TYR A 81 19.03 19.51 -16.69
C TYR A 81 17.91 20.41 -16.15
N ASN A 82 17.17 19.95 -15.14
CA ASN A 82 16.10 20.74 -14.51
C ASN A 82 15.91 20.36 -13.04
N THR A 83 16.37 21.23 -12.14
CA THR A 83 16.28 21.03 -10.69
C THR A 83 14.90 21.30 -10.09
N GLU A 84 13.97 21.89 -10.86
CA GLU A 84 12.56 21.97 -10.46
C GLU A 84 11.85 20.61 -10.59
N VAL A 85 12.38 19.71 -11.42
CA VAL A 85 11.86 18.36 -11.65
C VAL A 85 12.59 17.32 -10.81
N ILE A 86 13.93 17.39 -10.77
CA ILE A 86 14.77 16.49 -9.95
C ILE A 86 15.59 17.32 -8.96
N ALA A 87 15.21 17.29 -7.69
CA ALA A 87 15.89 17.99 -6.61
C ALA A 87 17.25 17.37 -6.26
N GLU A 88 18.09 18.20 -5.62
CA GLU A 88 19.32 17.74 -4.98
C GLU A 88 19.02 17.05 -3.65
N ILE A 89 19.85 16.08 -3.26
CA ILE A 89 19.67 15.32 -2.01
C ILE A 89 19.68 16.19 -0.75
N ASN A 90 20.38 17.32 -0.77
CA ASN A 90 20.49 18.28 0.33
C ASN A 90 19.33 19.31 0.36
N LYS A 91 18.50 19.35 -0.68
CA LYS A 91 17.34 20.24 -0.80
C LYS A 91 16.18 19.48 -1.47
N PRO A 92 15.70 18.39 -0.85
CA PRO A 92 14.63 17.58 -1.42
C PRO A 92 13.29 18.33 -1.39
N PHE A 93 12.30 17.84 -2.15
CA PHE A 93 10.94 18.39 -2.08
C PHE A 93 10.24 18.01 -0.78
N ILE A 94 10.49 16.81 -0.27
CA ILE A 94 10.01 16.30 1.02
C ILE A 94 11.16 15.51 1.65
N GLU A 95 11.50 15.79 2.92
CA GLU A 95 12.61 15.13 3.62
C GLU A 95 12.37 13.64 3.89
N GLU A 96 11.15 13.29 4.32
CA GLU A 96 10.74 11.91 4.61
C GLU A 96 9.48 11.58 3.79
N ALA A 97 9.68 10.90 2.66
CA ALA A 97 8.62 10.73 1.66
C ALA A 97 8.30 9.27 1.31
N GLY A 98 9.19 8.35 1.70
CA GLY A 98 9.04 6.94 1.40
C GLY A 98 7.82 6.33 2.10
N ILE A 99 7.42 5.16 1.59
CA ILE A 99 6.31 4.40 2.15
C ILE A 99 6.58 4.09 3.63
N ALA A 100 5.58 4.34 4.47
CA ALA A 100 5.61 3.94 5.87
C ALA A 100 4.80 2.65 6.06
N VAL A 101 5.29 1.77 6.93
CA VAL A 101 4.59 0.53 7.30
C VAL A 101 4.02 0.66 8.70
N LEU A 102 2.71 0.49 8.81
CA LEU A 102 1.97 0.57 10.06
C LEU A 102 1.76 -0.82 10.65
N TYR A 103 1.74 -0.89 11.98
CA TYR A 103 1.46 -2.10 12.75
C TYR A 103 0.44 -1.82 13.85
N GLY A 104 -0.23 -2.86 14.31
CA GLY A 104 -1.14 -2.81 15.45
C GLY A 104 -2.20 -3.89 15.32
N ASN A 105 -3.17 -3.90 16.23
CA ASN A 105 -4.20 -4.95 16.23
C ASN A 105 -5.02 -4.97 14.93
N LEU A 106 -5.15 -3.85 14.20
CA LEU A 106 -5.91 -3.79 12.96
C LEU A 106 -5.14 -4.39 11.76
N CYS A 107 -3.82 -4.44 11.83
CA CYS A 107 -2.93 -4.90 10.77
C CYS A 107 -1.68 -5.58 11.36
N GLU A 108 -1.85 -6.76 11.95
CA GLU A 108 -0.78 -7.46 12.68
C GLU A 108 0.42 -7.81 11.80
N ASP A 109 0.18 -8.16 10.52
CA ASP A 109 1.24 -8.43 9.54
C ASP A 109 1.67 -7.16 8.78
N GLY A 110 1.00 -6.05 9.05
CA GLY A 110 1.31 -4.72 8.54
C GLY A 110 0.29 -4.17 7.55
N ALA A 111 0.37 -2.86 7.37
CA ALA A 111 -0.33 -2.09 6.33
C ALA A 111 0.61 -0.98 5.82
N VAL A 112 0.32 -0.41 4.65
CA VAL A 112 1.17 0.63 4.05
C VAL A 112 0.41 1.93 3.85
N ILE A 113 1.13 3.04 3.98
CA ILE A 113 0.67 4.39 3.63
C ILE A 113 1.78 5.09 2.84
N LYS A 114 1.40 6.01 1.94
CA LYS A 114 2.32 6.87 1.18
C LYS A 114 2.29 8.29 1.75
N PRO A 115 3.17 8.67 2.70
CA PRO A 115 3.14 9.98 3.37
C PRO A 115 3.24 11.15 2.39
N SER A 116 4.02 11.00 1.33
CA SER A 116 4.24 12.03 0.30
C SER A 116 3.01 12.40 -0.54
N ALA A 117 1.90 11.69 -0.41
CA ALA A 117 0.63 12.11 -1.02
C ALA A 117 -0.50 12.23 -0.01
N ALA A 118 -0.19 12.17 1.29
CA ALA A 118 -1.18 12.26 2.35
C ALA A 118 -1.23 13.67 2.95
N THR A 119 -2.35 14.00 3.59
CA THR A 119 -2.52 15.30 4.25
C THR A 119 -1.80 15.28 5.60
N PRO A 120 -0.81 16.17 5.86
CA PRO A 120 0.01 16.13 7.07
C PRO A 120 -0.79 16.11 8.37
N GLU A 121 -1.89 16.88 8.45
CA GLU A 121 -2.73 16.99 9.63
C GLU A 121 -3.50 15.69 9.94
N LEU A 122 -3.66 14.79 8.96
CA LEU A 122 -4.33 13.50 9.12
C LEU A 122 -3.35 12.36 9.47
N MET A 123 -2.03 12.61 9.55
CA MET A 123 -1.01 11.60 9.88
C MET A 123 -1.07 11.10 11.33
N SER A 124 -1.74 11.85 12.20
CA SER A 124 -2.10 11.44 13.55
C SER A 124 -3.58 11.76 13.76
N HIS A 125 -4.43 10.75 13.60
CA HIS A 125 -5.87 10.91 13.54
C HIS A 125 -6.58 9.88 14.40
N ARG A 126 -7.67 10.30 15.05
CA ARG A 126 -8.57 9.41 15.79
C ARG A 126 -10.01 9.72 15.38
N GLY A 127 -10.71 8.72 14.84
CA GLY A 127 -12.04 8.91 14.29
C GLY A 127 -12.92 7.68 14.43
N LYS A 128 -14.23 7.87 14.27
CA LYS A 128 -15.20 6.77 14.24
C LYS A 128 -15.16 6.10 12.87
N ALA A 129 -15.17 4.77 12.85
CA ALA A 129 -15.24 3.98 11.63
C ALA A 129 -16.61 4.16 10.96
N VAL A 130 -16.61 4.37 9.65
CA VAL A 130 -17.76 4.19 8.76
C VAL A 130 -17.42 3.03 7.84
N VAL A 131 -18.05 1.89 8.08
CA VAL A 131 -17.70 0.61 7.47
C VAL A 131 -18.55 0.35 6.24
N PHE A 132 -17.88 -0.07 5.17
CA PHE A 132 -18.47 -0.67 3.98
C PHE A 132 -17.96 -2.11 3.86
N GLU A 133 -18.88 -3.07 3.72
CA GLU A 133 -18.56 -4.50 3.74
C GLU A 133 -17.89 -4.98 2.45
N ASN A 134 -18.13 -4.29 1.33
CA ASN A 134 -17.48 -4.47 0.04
C ASN A 134 -17.64 -3.22 -0.84
N ILE A 135 -17.12 -3.25 -2.07
CA ILE A 135 -17.16 -2.08 -2.96
C ILE A 135 -18.58 -1.76 -3.45
N GLU A 136 -19.43 -2.77 -3.65
CA GLU A 136 -20.83 -2.58 -4.04
C GLU A 136 -21.63 -1.88 -2.93
N ASP A 137 -21.42 -2.28 -1.68
CA ASP A 137 -21.99 -1.65 -0.49
C ASP A 137 -21.54 -0.20 -0.36
N CYS A 138 -20.24 0.06 -0.61
CA CYS A 138 -19.70 1.41 -0.64
C CYS A 138 -20.40 2.28 -1.68
N HIS A 139 -20.43 1.86 -2.95
CA HIS A 139 -21.10 2.62 -4.02
C HIS A 139 -22.59 2.84 -3.76
N ALA A 140 -23.27 1.86 -3.16
CA ALA A 140 -24.70 1.96 -2.87
C ALA A 140 -25.01 2.94 -1.72
N ASN A 141 -24.08 3.12 -0.78
CA ASN A 141 -24.37 3.81 0.49
C ASN A 141 -23.57 5.09 0.74
N ILE A 142 -22.44 5.32 0.08
CA ILE A 142 -21.52 6.42 0.44
C ILE A 142 -22.15 7.82 0.28
N ASP A 143 -22.99 8.01 -0.73
CA ASP A 143 -23.65 9.30 -1.01
C ASP A 143 -25.03 9.44 -0.36
N ARG A 144 -25.42 8.49 0.51
CA ARG A 144 -26.68 8.60 1.23
C ARG A 144 -26.71 9.89 2.07
N PRO A 145 -27.78 10.70 1.94
CA PRO A 145 -27.91 11.94 2.72
C PRO A 145 -27.86 11.68 4.23
N ASP A 146 -28.47 10.58 4.67
CA ASP A 146 -28.59 10.15 6.07
C ASP A 146 -27.39 9.34 6.60
N LEU A 147 -26.38 9.07 5.78
CA LEU A 147 -25.15 8.40 6.25
C LEU A 147 -24.49 9.26 7.33
N GLU A 148 -24.34 8.73 8.55
CA GLU A 148 -23.62 9.42 9.62
C GLU A 148 -22.11 9.38 9.34
N ILE A 149 -21.61 10.42 8.65
CA ILE A 149 -20.21 10.59 8.30
C ILE A 149 -19.85 12.08 8.29
N ASP A 150 -18.71 12.41 8.90
CA ASP A 150 -18.11 13.74 8.91
C ASP A 150 -16.62 13.66 8.53
N GLU A 151 -15.97 14.82 8.40
CA GLU A 151 -14.55 14.93 8.05
C GLU A 151 -13.58 14.26 9.03
N ASN A 152 -14.03 13.97 10.27
CA ASN A 152 -13.22 13.31 11.28
C ASN A 152 -13.43 11.79 11.30
N SER A 153 -14.36 11.28 10.52
CA SER A 153 -14.64 9.84 10.42
C SER A 153 -13.52 9.12 9.67
N VAL A 154 -13.42 7.80 9.89
CA VAL A 154 -12.47 6.91 9.20
C VAL A 154 -13.27 5.99 8.30
N ILE A 155 -13.10 6.10 6.99
CA ILE A 155 -13.75 5.20 6.04
C ILE A 155 -13.02 3.86 6.06
N VAL A 156 -13.76 2.77 6.23
CA VAL A 156 -13.21 1.41 6.26
C VAL A 156 -13.88 0.58 5.16
N LEU A 157 -13.10 0.12 4.18
CA LEU A 157 -13.56 -0.78 3.14
C LEU A 157 -13.00 -2.19 3.38
N LYS A 158 -13.90 -3.16 3.53
CA LYS A 158 -13.58 -4.60 3.64
C LYS A 158 -13.71 -5.29 2.28
N GLY A 159 -13.31 -6.56 2.23
CA GLY A 159 -13.51 -7.43 1.06
C GLY A 159 -12.72 -7.00 -0.18
N ALA A 160 -11.72 -6.13 -0.05
CA ALA A 160 -10.94 -5.62 -1.17
C ALA A 160 -9.58 -6.32 -1.32
N GLY A 161 -9.28 -7.30 -0.46
CA GLY A 161 -8.02 -8.04 -0.44
C GLY A 161 -7.87 -9.11 -1.54
N PRO A 162 -6.74 -9.86 -1.53
CA PRO A 162 -6.47 -10.93 -2.48
C PRO A 162 -7.58 -11.98 -2.55
N VAL A 163 -8.00 -12.55 -1.42
CA VAL A 163 -9.05 -13.56 -1.37
C VAL A 163 -10.44 -12.93 -1.44
N GLY A 164 -10.63 -11.79 -0.77
CA GLY A 164 -11.94 -11.17 -0.57
C GLY A 164 -12.61 -10.68 -1.85
N TYR A 165 -11.87 -9.94 -2.69
CA TYR A 165 -12.48 -9.30 -3.84
C TYR A 165 -12.95 -10.27 -4.92
N PRO A 166 -12.13 -11.23 -5.41
CA PRO A 166 -10.69 -11.51 -5.26
C PRO A 166 -9.77 -10.79 -6.27
N GLY A 167 -8.46 -10.86 -6.06
CA GLY A 167 -7.43 -10.29 -6.95
C GLY A 167 -6.89 -8.94 -6.49
N MET A 168 -7.41 -8.42 -5.37
CA MET A 168 -6.95 -7.19 -4.73
C MET A 168 -6.92 -5.98 -5.69
N PRO A 169 -8.08 -5.50 -6.20
CA PRO A 169 -8.11 -4.39 -7.16
C PRO A 169 -7.77 -3.04 -6.52
N GLU A 170 -7.71 -2.01 -7.34
CA GLU A 170 -7.32 -0.65 -6.95
C GLU A 170 -8.50 0.20 -6.42
N VAL A 171 -9.28 -0.38 -5.50
CA VAL A 171 -10.49 0.23 -4.93
C VAL A 171 -10.29 0.82 -3.53
N GLY A 172 -9.07 0.73 -2.98
CA GLY A 172 -8.75 1.18 -1.63
C GLY A 172 -8.71 2.71 -1.47
N ASN A 173 -8.53 3.45 -2.55
CA ASN A 173 -8.70 4.91 -2.56
C ASN A 173 -10.18 5.25 -2.76
N VAL A 174 -10.99 4.95 -1.74
CA VAL A 174 -12.44 5.22 -1.74
C VAL A 174 -12.68 6.72 -1.93
N ASP A 175 -13.63 7.05 -2.81
CA ASP A 175 -14.07 8.43 -3.02
C ASP A 175 -14.68 9.01 -1.75
N LEU A 176 -14.57 10.32 -1.55
CA LEU A 176 -15.23 10.96 -0.41
C LEU A 176 -16.72 11.18 -0.71
N PRO A 177 -17.62 11.10 0.29
CA PRO A 177 -19.02 11.42 0.11
C PRO A 177 -19.22 12.79 -0.53
N GLU A 178 -20.14 12.89 -1.50
CA GLU A 178 -20.40 14.13 -2.25
C GLU A 178 -20.71 15.32 -1.31
N LYS A 179 -21.42 15.04 -0.21
CA LYS A 179 -21.77 16.04 0.81
C LYS A 179 -20.56 16.63 1.55
N LEU A 180 -19.45 15.89 1.66
CA LEU A 180 -18.21 16.37 2.27
C LEU A 180 -17.36 17.12 1.23
N LEU A 181 -17.31 16.63 -0.01
CA LEU A 181 -16.69 17.34 -1.13
C LEU A 181 -17.32 18.72 -1.34
N LYS A 182 -18.65 18.83 -1.26
CA LYS A 182 -19.40 20.11 -1.32
C LYS A 182 -19.04 21.09 -0.19
N LYS A 183 -18.53 20.61 0.94
CA LYS A 183 -18.00 21.45 2.04
C LYS A 183 -16.54 21.86 1.83
N GLY A 184 -15.91 21.42 0.74
CA GLY A 184 -14.51 21.69 0.45
C GLY A 184 -13.52 20.75 1.14
N ILE A 185 -14.01 19.67 1.75
CA ILE A 185 -13.15 18.61 2.30
C ILE A 185 -12.54 17.84 1.12
N LYS A 186 -11.23 17.68 1.13
CA LYS A 186 -10.46 17.07 0.02
C LYS A 186 -9.78 15.76 0.40
N ASP A 187 -9.69 15.46 1.70
CA ASP A 187 -9.04 14.26 2.20
C ASP A 187 -9.68 13.81 3.51
N MET A 188 -9.66 12.51 3.73
CA MET A 188 -10.07 11.82 4.95
C MET A 188 -9.25 10.54 5.08
N VAL A 189 -9.13 10.05 6.31
CA VAL A 189 -8.50 8.76 6.57
C VAL A 189 -9.37 7.64 5.99
N ARG A 190 -8.76 6.83 5.12
CA ARG A 190 -9.37 5.67 4.47
C ARG A 190 -8.52 4.44 4.69
N ILE A 191 -9.14 3.31 5.03
CA ILE A 191 -8.46 2.06 5.35
C ILE A 191 -9.08 0.93 4.53
N SER A 192 -8.25 0.12 3.88
CA SER A 192 -8.70 -1.11 3.24
C SER A 192 -7.61 -2.17 3.18
N ASP A 193 -8.02 -3.42 2.99
CA ASP A 193 -7.17 -4.53 2.57
C ASP A 193 -6.88 -4.52 1.05
N GLY A 194 -7.35 -3.50 0.32
CA GLY A 194 -7.15 -3.34 -1.12
C GLY A 194 -5.87 -2.61 -1.52
N ARG A 195 -5.78 -2.29 -2.82
CA ARG A 195 -4.72 -1.46 -3.41
C ARG A 195 -5.29 -0.11 -3.86
N MET A 196 -4.41 0.76 -4.33
CA MET A 196 -4.79 1.97 -5.08
C MET A 196 -3.88 2.13 -6.29
N SER A 197 -4.33 2.93 -7.26
CA SER A 197 -3.48 3.34 -8.37
C SER A 197 -2.27 4.13 -7.87
N GLY A 198 -1.12 3.95 -8.52
CA GLY A 198 0.09 4.75 -8.24
C GLY A 198 -0.14 6.25 -8.39
N THR A 199 -1.13 6.66 -9.19
CA THR A 199 -1.51 8.07 -9.44
C THR A 199 -2.47 8.63 -8.39
N ALA A 200 -2.84 7.86 -7.37
CA ALA A 200 -3.74 8.32 -6.31
C ALA A 200 -3.05 9.19 -5.25
N PHE A 201 -3.85 10.03 -4.61
CA PHE A 201 -3.49 10.91 -3.48
C PHE A 201 -4.44 10.70 -2.29
N GLY A 202 -4.03 11.21 -1.15
CA GLY A 202 -4.79 11.26 0.10
C GLY A 202 -4.25 10.35 1.19
N THR A 203 -4.84 10.48 2.37
CA THR A 203 -4.48 9.74 3.59
C THR A 203 -5.10 8.36 3.57
N VAL A 204 -4.52 7.47 2.76
CA VAL A 204 -5.04 6.12 2.49
C VAL A 204 -4.10 5.04 3.01
N ILE A 205 -4.62 4.16 3.85
CA ILE A 205 -3.97 2.98 4.38
C ILE A 205 -4.42 1.78 3.55
N LEU A 206 -3.46 1.03 3.04
CA LEU A 206 -3.67 -0.04 2.08
C LEU A 206 -3.03 -1.34 2.57
N HIS A 207 -3.40 -2.43 1.90
CA HIS A 207 -2.76 -3.74 2.08
C HIS A 207 -2.83 -4.25 3.51
N VAL A 208 -3.84 -3.82 4.27
CA VAL A 208 -4.08 -4.30 5.63
C VAL A 208 -4.05 -5.82 5.62
N SER A 209 -3.09 -6.38 6.35
CA SER A 209 -2.82 -7.80 6.42
C SER A 209 -2.88 -8.29 7.87
N PRO A 210 -3.54 -9.44 8.15
CA PRO A 210 -4.36 -10.24 7.23
C PRO A 210 -5.60 -9.49 6.72
N GLU A 211 -6.03 -9.81 5.51
CA GLU A 211 -7.23 -9.22 4.91
C GLU A 211 -8.51 -9.60 5.70
N SER A 212 -9.55 -8.79 5.53
CA SER A 212 -10.84 -8.94 6.23
C SER A 212 -11.53 -10.28 5.94
N SER A 213 -11.39 -10.79 4.71
CA SER A 213 -12.11 -11.98 4.22
C SER A 213 -11.54 -13.30 4.69
N ILE A 214 -10.38 -13.30 5.37
CA ILE A 214 -9.77 -14.50 5.95
C ILE A 214 -9.68 -14.44 7.49
N GLY A 215 -10.40 -13.51 8.12
CA GLY A 215 -10.49 -13.39 9.57
C GLY A 215 -9.52 -12.39 10.19
N GLY A 216 -8.89 -11.54 9.37
CA GLY A 216 -8.13 -10.39 9.85
C GLY A 216 -9.01 -9.43 10.66
N VAL A 217 -8.40 -8.69 11.59
CA VAL A 217 -9.14 -7.79 12.50
C VAL A 217 -9.93 -6.71 11.75
N LEU A 218 -9.49 -6.32 10.54
CA LEU A 218 -10.26 -5.45 9.65
C LEU A 218 -11.69 -5.96 9.41
N GLY A 219 -11.88 -7.28 9.28
CA GLY A 219 -13.19 -7.90 9.10
C GLY A 219 -14.11 -7.78 10.33
N LEU A 220 -13.55 -7.47 11.50
CA LEU A 220 -14.27 -7.36 12.78
C LEU A 220 -14.63 -5.91 13.14
N VAL A 221 -14.20 -4.93 12.34
CA VAL A 221 -14.54 -3.52 12.55
C VAL A 221 -16.04 -3.31 12.33
N GLN A 222 -16.66 -2.52 13.20
CA GLN A 222 -18.06 -2.12 13.12
C GLN A 222 -18.15 -0.60 13.03
N THR A 223 -19.17 -0.09 12.31
CA THR A 223 -19.44 1.34 12.26
C THR A 223 -19.62 1.91 13.68
N GLY A 224 -18.95 3.04 13.95
CA GLY A 224 -18.94 3.69 15.26
C GLY A 224 -17.76 3.32 16.17
N ASP A 225 -17.01 2.25 15.86
CA ASP A 225 -15.76 1.94 16.58
C ASP A 225 -14.74 3.07 16.39
N TYR A 226 -13.91 3.32 17.40
CA TYR A 226 -12.80 4.27 17.24
C TYR A 226 -11.57 3.59 16.63
N ILE A 227 -10.97 4.26 15.66
CA ILE A 227 -9.69 3.87 15.05
C ILE A 227 -8.69 4.99 15.29
N VAL A 228 -7.48 4.61 15.68
CA VAL A 228 -6.32 5.49 15.83
C VAL A 228 -5.31 5.18 14.73
N LEU A 229 -5.04 6.19 13.91
CA LEU A 229 -3.90 6.25 13.00
C LEU A 229 -2.82 7.13 13.64
N ASP A 230 -1.61 6.61 13.73
CA ASP A 230 -0.46 7.36 14.19
C ASP A 230 0.76 6.93 13.37
N VAL A 231 0.93 7.60 12.22
CA VAL A 231 2.01 7.34 11.28
C VAL A 231 3.39 7.60 11.91
N PRO A 232 3.63 8.69 12.66
CA PRO A 232 4.91 8.91 13.35
C PRO A 232 5.34 7.71 14.22
N ASN A 233 4.40 7.09 14.94
CA ASN A 233 4.68 5.91 15.78
C ASN A 233 4.41 4.56 15.09
N ARG A 234 4.19 4.55 13.76
CA ARG A 234 3.90 3.35 12.96
C ARG A 234 2.75 2.52 13.51
N LYS A 235 1.71 3.18 14.03
CA LYS A 235 0.60 2.54 14.73
C LYS A 235 -0.72 2.69 13.95
N LEU A 236 -1.43 1.57 13.82
CA LEU A 236 -2.81 1.51 13.38
C LEU A 236 -3.61 0.62 14.33
N HIS A 237 -4.57 1.21 15.03
CA HIS A 237 -5.21 0.55 16.16
C HIS A 237 -6.72 0.71 16.16
N LEU A 238 -7.43 -0.40 16.37
CA LEU A 238 -8.86 -0.45 16.66
C LEU A 238 -9.04 -0.39 18.18
N GLU A 239 -9.69 0.67 18.68
CA GLU A 239 -9.98 0.87 20.11
C GLU A 239 -11.25 0.09 20.51
N VAL A 240 -11.12 -1.23 20.58
CA VAL A 240 -12.15 -2.13 21.07
C VAL A 240 -11.55 -3.02 22.14
N GLU A 241 -12.24 -3.16 23.27
CA GLU A 241 -11.83 -4.06 24.35
C GLU A 241 -11.62 -5.49 23.83
N GLU A 242 -10.53 -6.14 24.25
CA GLU A 242 -10.15 -7.48 23.76
C GLU A 242 -11.28 -8.50 23.96
N SER A 243 -12.03 -8.40 25.06
CA SER A 243 -13.18 -9.28 25.32
C SER A 243 -14.32 -9.13 24.32
N ALA A 244 -14.54 -7.91 23.79
CA ALA A 244 -15.52 -7.66 22.74
C ALA A 244 -14.99 -8.13 21.39
N LEU A 245 -13.71 -7.87 21.10
CA LEU A 245 -13.07 -8.30 19.86
C LEU A 245 -13.02 -9.82 19.74
N ALA A 246 -12.73 -10.53 20.84
CA ALA A 246 -12.78 -11.99 20.91
C ALA A 246 -14.18 -12.55 20.62
N LYS A 247 -15.24 -11.90 21.13
CA LYS A 247 -16.63 -12.28 20.79
C LYS A 247 -16.94 -12.08 19.31
N ARG A 248 -16.49 -10.96 18.72
CA ARG A 248 -16.64 -10.71 17.28
C ARG A 248 -15.91 -11.77 16.47
N ARG A 249 -14.68 -12.12 16.86
CA ARG A 249 -13.88 -13.17 16.20
C ARG A 249 -14.56 -14.54 16.28
N ALA A 250 -15.13 -14.90 17.42
CA ALA A 250 -15.85 -16.15 17.59
C ALA A 250 -17.17 -16.22 16.79
N ALA A 251 -17.79 -15.08 16.54
CA ALA A 251 -19.01 -14.97 15.72
C ALA A 251 -18.73 -14.76 14.22
N TRP A 252 -17.47 -14.52 13.84
CA TRP A 252 -17.10 -14.25 12.46
C TRP A 252 -17.21 -15.52 11.62
N THR A 253 -17.78 -15.37 10.43
CA THR A 253 -17.86 -16.43 9.43
C THR A 253 -17.20 -15.94 8.16
N PRO A 254 -16.37 -16.78 7.49
CA PRO A 254 -15.77 -16.41 6.23
C PRO A 254 -16.87 -16.17 5.18
N PRO A 255 -16.70 -15.17 4.30
CA PRO A 255 -17.61 -14.98 3.19
C PRO A 255 -17.59 -16.18 2.25
N GLU A 256 -18.71 -16.44 1.59
CA GLU A 256 -18.81 -17.51 0.59
C GLU A 256 -17.82 -17.24 -0.56
N PRO A 257 -17.05 -18.25 -0.99
CA PRO A 257 -16.15 -18.09 -2.13
C PRO A 257 -16.90 -17.67 -3.39
N VAL A 258 -16.35 -16.68 -4.11
CA VAL A 258 -16.91 -16.24 -5.40
C VAL A 258 -16.96 -17.33 -6.47
N SER A 259 -16.14 -18.39 -6.33
CA SER A 259 -16.16 -19.57 -7.18
C SER A 259 -15.55 -20.78 -6.47
N ASN A 260 -16.20 -21.94 -6.64
CA ASN A 260 -15.73 -23.23 -6.15
C ASN A 260 -14.96 -24.05 -7.22
N ARG A 261 -14.71 -23.47 -8.40
CA ARG A 261 -14.00 -24.15 -9.52
C ARG A 261 -13.15 -23.18 -10.37
N GLY A 262 -12.28 -23.75 -11.20
CA GLY A 262 -11.47 -22.99 -12.16
C GLY A 262 -10.33 -22.19 -11.52
N TYR A 263 -9.74 -21.26 -12.29
CA TYR A 263 -8.59 -20.47 -11.85
C TYR A 263 -8.89 -19.62 -10.61
N THR A 264 -10.08 -19.01 -10.52
CA THR A 264 -10.46 -18.22 -9.34
C THR A 264 -10.39 -19.05 -8.06
N ASN A 265 -10.89 -20.29 -8.08
CA ASN A 265 -10.80 -21.21 -6.93
C ASN A 265 -9.35 -21.64 -6.62
N LEU A 266 -8.51 -21.83 -7.64
CA LEU A 266 -7.08 -22.06 -7.44
C LEU A 266 -6.44 -20.84 -6.75
N TYR A 267 -6.68 -19.64 -7.28
CA TYR A 267 -6.13 -18.39 -6.79
C TYR A 267 -6.50 -18.15 -5.32
N ILE A 268 -7.79 -18.13 -4.97
CA ILE A 268 -8.22 -17.87 -3.57
C ILE A 268 -7.67 -18.89 -2.56
N LYS A 269 -7.39 -20.12 -2.99
CA LYS A 269 -6.85 -21.18 -2.12
C LYS A 269 -5.35 -21.13 -1.93
N THR A 270 -4.63 -20.47 -2.83
CA THR A 270 -3.16 -20.54 -2.91
C THR A 270 -2.51 -19.17 -2.83
N VAL A 271 -3.25 -18.08 -3.01
CA VAL A 271 -2.71 -16.72 -2.94
C VAL A 271 -2.28 -16.38 -1.52
N GLN A 272 -1.08 -15.85 -1.40
CA GLN A 272 -0.54 -15.32 -0.17
C GLN A 272 -1.09 -13.91 0.11
N GLN A 273 -0.94 -13.43 1.34
CA GLN A 273 -1.36 -12.10 1.72
C GLN A 273 -0.44 -11.00 1.15
N ALA A 274 -0.92 -9.76 1.15
CA ALA A 274 -0.22 -8.63 0.52
C ALA A 274 1.16 -8.36 1.15
N HIS A 275 1.31 -8.55 2.46
CA HIS A 275 2.59 -8.44 3.17
C HIS A 275 3.66 -9.46 2.72
N LEU A 276 3.27 -10.50 1.96
CA LEU A 276 4.15 -11.49 1.32
C LEU A 276 4.29 -11.25 -0.20
N GLY A 277 3.63 -10.22 -0.74
CA GLY A 277 3.65 -9.89 -2.15
C GLY A 277 2.53 -10.50 -3.00
N ALA A 278 1.57 -11.19 -2.39
CA ALA A 278 0.41 -11.80 -3.06
C ALA A 278 0.74 -12.76 -4.21
N ASP A 279 1.83 -13.53 -4.07
CA ASP A 279 2.17 -14.65 -4.96
C ASP A 279 1.31 -15.88 -4.63
N LEU A 280 1.34 -16.92 -5.47
CA LEU A 280 0.77 -18.22 -5.12
C LEU A 280 1.80 -19.00 -4.29
N ASP A 281 1.36 -19.60 -3.19
CA ASP A 281 2.22 -20.30 -2.22
C ASP A 281 3.11 -21.38 -2.85
N PHE A 282 2.57 -22.16 -3.78
CA PHE A 282 3.27 -23.21 -4.51
C PHE A 282 4.19 -22.70 -5.63
N LEU A 283 4.15 -21.40 -5.93
CA LEU A 283 5.02 -20.76 -6.90
C LEU A 283 6.24 -20.10 -6.27
N VAL A 284 6.30 -19.88 -4.96
CA VAL A 284 7.47 -19.29 -4.28
C VAL A 284 8.74 -20.14 -4.50
N GLY A 285 9.92 -19.51 -4.62
CA GLY A 285 11.20 -20.21 -4.81
C GLY A 285 11.78 -20.04 -6.22
N LYS A 286 12.48 -21.04 -6.77
CA LYS A 286 13.01 -21.01 -8.15
C LYS A 286 12.70 -22.31 -8.87
N SER A 287 12.28 -22.20 -10.13
CA SER A 287 12.23 -23.35 -11.03
C SER A 287 13.58 -23.57 -11.70
N SER A 288 13.96 -24.83 -11.93
CA SER A 288 15.19 -25.16 -12.64
C SER A 288 15.04 -24.96 -14.15
N SER A 289 16.11 -24.53 -14.82
CA SER A 289 16.21 -24.51 -16.29
C SER A 289 16.66 -25.87 -16.88
N ILE A 290 16.91 -26.88 -16.04
CA ILE A 290 17.38 -28.19 -16.47
C ILE A 290 16.26 -28.94 -17.21
N VAL A 291 16.55 -29.33 -18.45
CA VAL A 291 15.70 -30.26 -19.21
C VAL A 291 15.85 -31.66 -18.61
N LYS A 292 14.74 -32.18 -18.07
CA LYS A 292 14.77 -33.45 -17.30
C LYS A 292 14.50 -34.69 -18.14
N ARG A 293 13.68 -34.57 -19.18
CA ARG A 293 13.23 -35.69 -19.99
C ARG A 293 13.30 -35.29 -21.45
N ASP A 294 13.73 -36.23 -22.28
CA ASP A 294 13.45 -36.17 -23.71
C ASP A 294 11.96 -36.40 -23.94
N ALA A 295 11.44 -35.89 -25.05
CA ALA A 295 10.05 -36.11 -25.43
C ALA A 295 9.83 -37.54 -25.97
N HIS A 296 10.88 -38.22 -26.46
CA HIS A 296 10.82 -39.56 -27.06
C HIS A 296 12.04 -40.42 -26.71
#